data_AF-A0A7X4HUW6-F1
#
_entry.id   AF-A0A7X4HUW6-F1
#
_cell.length_a   1.000
_cell.length_b   1.000
_cell.length_c   1.000
_cell.angle_alpha   90.00
_cell.angle_beta   90.00
_cell.angle_gamma   90.00
#
_symmetry.space_group_name_H-M   'P 1'
#
loop_
_entity.id
_entity.type
_entity.pdbx_description
1 polymer ?
#
loop_
_entity_poly.entity_id
_entity_poly.type
_entity_poly.pdbx_seq_one_letter_code
_entity_poly.pdbx_strand_id
1 'polypeptide(L)'
;MTSIEIRGVRTHNLQGIDVDVPKVPAGGFHGRERQRQVVLVFDTICTEAQRELVETFSTYARRPPQLTRPPLDAIQNISPCIVIDQKRLVASSRSTVGTVTEINNYLKILN
;
A
#
# COMPACT_ATOMS: atom_id res chain seq x y z
N MET A 1 -0.85 -1.38 -21.90
CA MET A 1 -1.50 -1.22 -20.58
C MET A 1 -0.57 -0.41 -19.69
N THR A 2 -0.83 0.88 -19.49
CA THR A 2 0.16 1.86 -18.99
C THR A 2 -0.30 2.66 -17.76
N SER A 3 -1.55 2.52 -17.32
CA SER A 3 -2.14 3.26 -16.19
C SER A 3 -3.02 2.38 -15.30
N ILE A 4 -3.11 2.75 -14.03
CA ILE A 4 -4.11 2.28 -13.06
C ILE A 4 -5.34 3.15 -13.27
N GLU A 5 -6.47 2.55 -13.60
CA GLU A 5 -7.72 3.26 -13.88
C GLU A 5 -8.64 3.12 -12.68
N ILE A 6 -9.07 4.25 -12.11
CA ILE A 6 -9.87 4.28 -10.89
C ILE A 6 -11.12 5.11 -11.17
N ARG A 7 -12.27 4.54 -10.83
CA ARG A 7 -13.58 5.15 -11.07
C ARG A 7 -14.41 5.25 -9.79
N GLY A 8 -15.05 6.40 -9.62
CA GLY A 8 -16.03 6.66 -8.56
C GLY A 8 -15.48 6.60 -7.15
N VAL A 9 -14.27 7.14 -6.90
CA VAL A 9 -13.65 7.08 -5.57
C VAL A 9 -14.36 8.00 -4.58
N ARG A 10 -14.82 7.43 -3.46
CA ARG A 10 -15.55 8.13 -2.39
C ARG A 10 -14.87 7.99 -1.02
N THR A 11 -13.58 7.64 -1.00
CA THR A 11 -12.82 7.46 0.24
C THR A 11 -12.66 8.81 0.95
N HIS A 12 -13.04 8.88 2.23
CA HIS A 12 -13.05 10.11 3.04
C HIS A 12 -13.85 11.25 2.35
N ASN A 13 -13.18 12.37 2.04
CA ASN A 13 -13.81 13.57 1.44
C ASN A 13 -13.70 13.59 -0.09
N LEU A 14 -13.39 12.47 -0.74
CA LEU A 14 -13.37 12.36 -2.20
C LEU A 14 -14.81 12.31 -2.73
N GLN A 15 -15.11 13.13 -3.73
CA GLN A 15 -16.46 13.35 -4.25
C GLN A 15 -16.73 12.51 -5.51
N GLY A 16 -16.49 11.20 -5.46
CA GLY A 16 -16.75 10.32 -6.61
C GLY A 16 -15.86 10.62 -7.81
N ILE A 17 -14.55 10.78 -7.57
CA ILE A 17 -13.61 11.17 -8.61
C ILE A 17 -13.16 9.99 -9.47
N ASP A 18 -12.93 10.27 -10.75
CA ASP A 18 -12.32 9.35 -11.71
C ASP A 18 -10.88 9.80 -12.01
N VAL A 19 -9.92 8.89 -11.89
CA VAL A 19 -8.49 9.22 -12.06
C VAL A 19 -7.77 8.06 -12.74
N ASP A 20 -6.94 8.40 -13.72
CA ASP A 20 -6.01 7.47 -14.36
C ASP A 20 -4.58 7.79 -13.93
N VAL A 21 -3.96 6.88 -13.18
CA VAL A 21 -2.61 7.05 -12.63
C VAL A 21 -1.61 6.29 -13.51
N PRO A 22 -0.65 6.99 -14.15
CA PRO A 22 0.34 6.31 -14.99
C PRO A 22 1.28 5.43 -14.15
N LYS A 23 1.57 4.21 -14.63
CA LYS A 23 2.58 3.33 -14.06
C LYS A 23 3.98 3.73 -14.54
N VAL A 24 4.49 4.84 -14.02
CA VAL A 24 5.83 5.34 -14.38
C VAL A 24 6.85 5.11 -13.25
N PRO A 25 8.13 4.80 -13.56
CA PRO A 25 9.15 4.50 -12.55
C PRO A 25 9.43 5.65 -11.56
N ALA A 26 9.09 6.88 -11.91
CA ALA A 26 9.35 8.08 -11.13
C ALA A 26 8.15 9.04 -11.11
N GLY A 27 6.94 8.49 -10.96
CA GLY A 27 5.72 9.28 -10.86
C GLY A 27 5.63 10.01 -9.53
N GLY A 28 5.91 11.31 -9.52
CA GLY A 28 5.70 12.17 -8.37
C GLY A 28 4.31 12.79 -8.38
N PHE A 29 3.57 12.57 -7.33
CA PHE A 29 2.29 13.21 -7.08
C PHE A 29 2.54 14.62 -6.51
N HIS A 30 2.35 15.65 -7.36
CA HIS A 30 2.58 17.05 -7.02
C HIS A 30 1.29 17.86 -7.19
N GLY A 31 1.02 18.79 -6.27
CA GLY A 31 -0.14 19.68 -6.38
C GLY A 31 -0.53 20.38 -5.08
N ARG A 32 -1.49 21.29 -5.17
CA ARG A 32 -2.06 22.04 -4.03
C ARG A 32 -2.94 21.16 -3.13
N GLU A 33 -3.50 20.08 -3.66
CA GLU A 33 -4.43 19.18 -2.96
C GLU A 33 -3.74 17.93 -2.37
N ARG A 34 -2.58 18.11 -1.72
CA ARG A 34 -1.75 17.00 -1.23
C ARG A 34 -2.51 16.00 -0.34
N GLN A 35 -3.44 16.46 0.49
CA GLN A 35 -4.22 15.57 1.37
C GLN A 35 -5.10 14.59 0.58
N ARG A 36 -5.81 15.07 -0.46
CA ARG A 36 -6.68 14.23 -1.29
C ARG A 36 -5.90 13.20 -2.10
N GLN A 37 -4.71 13.59 -2.53
CA GLN A 37 -3.79 12.73 -3.26
C GLN A 37 -3.21 11.63 -2.37
N VAL A 38 -2.82 11.96 -1.13
CA VAL A 38 -2.39 10.98 -0.12
C VAL A 38 -3.52 10.01 0.18
N VAL A 39 -4.75 10.49 0.40
CA VAL A 39 -5.93 9.63 0.60
C VAL A 39 -6.18 8.70 -0.60
N LEU A 40 -6.10 9.22 -1.81
CA LEU A 40 -6.27 8.41 -3.02
C LEU A 40 -5.19 7.31 -3.10
N VAL A 41 -3.93 7.63 -2.79
CA VAL A 41 -2.83 6.67 -2.91
C VAL A 41 -2.84 5.63 -1.79
N PHE A 42 -2.86 6.05 -0.53
CA PHE A 42 -2.71 5.14 0.61
C PHE A 42 -4.03 4.45 0.98
N ASP A 43 -5.10 5.24 1.15
CA ASP A 43 -6.36 4.73 1.69
C ASP A 43 -7.26 4.10 0.62
N THR A 44 -6.99 4.37 -0.67
CA THR A 44 -7.74 3.76 -1.79
C THR A 44 -6.89 2.77 -2.57
N ILE A 45 -5.88 3.22 -3.31
CA ILE A 45 -5.10 2.36 -4.21
C ILE A 45 -4.35 1.28 -3.43
N CYS A 46 -3.52 1.66 -2.44
CA CYS A 46 -2.71 0.68 -1.73
C CYS A 46 -3.55 -0.26 -0.85
N THR A 47 -4.67 0.22 -0.32
CA THR A 47 -5.61 -0.62 0.43
C THR A 47 -6.24 -1.69 -0.47
N GLU A 48 -6.70 -1.35 -1.68
CA GLU A 48 -7.18 -2.36 -2.64
C GLU A 48 -6.07 -3.30 -3.09
N ALA A 49 -4.88 -2.78 -3.40
CA ALA A 49 -3.76 -3.62 -3.83
C ALA A 49 -3.38 -4.66 -2.77
N GLN A 50 -3.38 -4.26 -1.49
CA GLN A 50 -3.14 -5.17 -0.38
C GLN A 50 -4.29 -6.16 -0.20
N ARG A 51 -5.55 -5.72 -0.36
CA ARG A 51 -6.74 -6.58 -0.28
C ARG A 51 -6.69 -7.68 -1.34
N GLU A 52 -6.44 -7.31 -2.60
CA GLU A 52 -6.33 -8.24 -3.72
C GLU A 52 -5.15 -9.21 -3.52
N LEU A 53 -3.99 -8.71 -3.07
CA LEU A 53 -2.86 -9.56 -2.72
C LEU A 53 -3.22 -10.57 -1.63
N VAL A 54 -3.94 -10.15 -0.59
CA VAL A 54 -4.39 -11.05 0.48
C VAL A 54 -5.35 -12.12 -0.03
N GLU A 55 -6.21 -11.78 -0.99
CA GLU A 55 -7.12 -12.74 -1.62
C GLU A 55 -6.37 -13.84 -2.40
N THR A 56 -5.15 -13.57 -2.90
CA THR A 56 -4.33 -14.59 -3.57
C THR A 56 -3.70 -15.62 -2.63
N PHE A 57 -3.62 -15.35 -1.33
CA PHE A 57 -3.06 -16.30 -0.35
C PHE A 57 -4.00 -17.47 -0.04
N SER A 58 -3.41 -18.63 0.28
CA SER A 58 -4.13 -19.81 0.72
C SER A 58 -4.96 -19.55 1.99
N THR A 59 -6.04 -20.30 2.18
CA THR A 59 -6.98 -20.14 3.31
C THR A 59 -6.31 -20.15 4.69
N TYR A 60 -5.17 -20.82 4.83
CA TYR A 60 -4.37 -20.87 6.08
C TYR A 60 -3.47 -19.64 6.28
N ALA A 61 -2.99 -19.02 5.20
CA ALA A 61 -2.15 -17.82 5.24
C ALA A 61 -2.94 -16.52 5.42
N ARG A 62 -4.28 -16.59 5.35
CA ARG A 62 -5.21 -15.47 5.61
C ARG A 62 -5.38 -15.15 7.11
N ARG A 63 -4.27 -15.00 7.83
CA ARG A 63 -4.24 -14.31 9.14
C ARG A 63 -4.01 -12.77 9.10
N PRO A 64 -4.08 -12.03 7.98
CA PRO A 64 -4.02 -10.59 8.08
C PRO A 64 -5.36 -10.03 8.60
N PRO A 65 -5.35 -8.81 9.17
CA PRO A 65 -6.59 -8.11 9.48
C PRO A 65 -7.48 -8.04 8.22
N GLN A 66 -8.80 -8.16 8.41
CA GLN A 66 -9.77 -8.00 7.32
C GLN A 66 -9.64 -6.58 6.74
N LEU A 67 -8.98 -6.46 5.59
CA LEU A 67 -8.91 -5.20 4.84
C LEU A 67 -10.29 -4.93 4.26
N THR A 68 -10.94 -3.89 4.78
CA THR A 68 -12.24 -3.46 4.28
C THR A 68 -12.04 -2.87 2.89
N ARG A 69 -12.90 -3.26 1.95
CA ARG A 69 -12.89 -2.71 0.60
C ARG A 69 -13.18 -1.20 0.66
N PRO A 70 -12.29 -0.31 0.17
CA PRO A 70 -12.57 1.12 0.11
C PRO A 70 -13.76 1.43 -0.81
N PRO A 71 -14.48 2.54 -0.56
CA PRO A 71 -15.66 2.91 -1.33
C PRO A 71 -15.27 3.48 -2.70
N LEU A 72 -15.25 2.61 -3.72
CA LEU A 72 -15.01 2.94 -5.12
C LEU A 72 -15.86 2.04 -6.03
N ASP A 73 -16.15 2.49 -7.24
CA ASP A 73 -16.97 1.74 -8.19
C ASP A 73 -16.14 0.66 -8.92
N ALA A 74 -14.99 1.06 -9.48
CA ALA A 74 -14.08 0.14 -10.14
C ALA A 74 -12.62 0.58 -10.04
N ILE A 75 -11.72 -0.40 -9.98
CA ILE A 75 -10.28 -0.20 -10.14
C ILE A 75 -9.73 -1.28 -11.07
N GLN A 76 -8.90 -0.89 -12.03
CA GLN A 76 -8.30 -1.79 -13.01
C GLN A 76 -6.80 -1.60 -13.11
N ASN A 77 -6.12 -2.64 -13.61
CA ASN A 77 -4.68 -2.66 -13.78
C ASN A 77 -3.92 -2.37 -12.48
N ILE A 78 -4.46 -2.73 -11.32
CA ILE A 78 -3.74 -2.55 -10.06
C ILE A 78 -2.58 -3.55 -9.96
N SER A 79 -1.55 -3.17 -9.24
CA SER A 79 -0.39 -4.02 -8.97
C SER A 79 -0.16 -4.05 -7.46
N PRO A 80 0.46 -5.10 -6.92
CA PRO A 80 0.77 -5.17 -5.49
C PRO A 80 1.48 -3.89 -5.02
N CYS A 81 0.97 -3.29 -3.94
CA CYS A 81 1.53 -2.06 -3.37
C CYS A 81 2.31 -2.37 -2.09
N ILE A 82 3.50 -1.78 -1.97
CA ILE A 82 4.25 -1.68 -0.72
C ILE A 82 4.19 -0.21 -0.28
N VAL A 83 3.68 0.02 0.92
CA VAL A 83 3.60 1.34 1.53
C VAL A 83 4.85 1.59 2.35
N ILE A 84 5.60 2.64 2.00
CA ILE A 84 6.74 3.12 2.77
C ILE A 84 6.33 4.45 3.40
N ASP A 85 6.08 4.45 4.71
CA ASP A 85 5.74 5.64 5.48
C ASP A 85 6.73 5.86 6.65
N GLN A 86 6.59 6.98 7.36
CA GLN A 86 7.42 7.30 8.52
C GLN A 86 6.79 6.82 9.84
N LYS A 87 5.85 5.86 9.82
CA LYS A 87 5.29 5.34 11.07
C LYS A 87 6.38 4.60 11.82
N ARG A 88 6.39 4.75 13.15
CA ARG A 88 7.34 4.02 13.99
C ARG A 88 7.09 2.53 13.82
N LEU A 89 8.13 1.81 13.45
CA LEU A 89 8.14 0.36 13.53
C LEU A 89 7.83 -0.05 14.97
N VAL A 90 7.00 -1.07 15.14
CA VAL A 90 6.74 -1.67 16.45
C VAL A 90 8.02 -2.37 16.88
N ALA A 91 8.85 -1.62 17.62
CA ALA A 91 10.13 -2.07 18.15
C ALA A 91 9.95 -2.46 19.62
N SER A 92 10.52 -3.60 20.00
CA SER A 92 10.66 -3.96 21.41
C SER A 92 11.98 -3.40 21.96
N SER A 93 12.18 -3.48 23.28
CA SER A 93 13.47 -3.15 23.90
C SER A 93 14.66 -3.99 23.38
N ARG A 94 14.39 -5.08 22.65
CA ARG A 94 15.39 -5.95 22.02
C ARG A 94 15.61 -5.65 20.53
N SER A 95 14.86 -4.70 19.96
CA SER A 95 14.96 -4.35 18.54
C SER A 95 16.12 -3.39 18.31
N THR A 96 17.07 -3.80 17.47
CA THR A 96 18.20 -2.99 17.00
C THR A 96 18.16 -2.83 15.48
N VAL A 97 18.94 -1.91 14.93
CA VAL A 97 19.09 -1.76 13.47
C VAL A 97 19.48 -3.10 12.81
N GLY A 98 20.37 -3.87 13.45
CA GLY A 98 20.77 -5.19 12.96
C GLY A 98 19.65 -6.24 12.95
N THR A 99 18.64 -6.10 13.82
CA THR A 99 17.45 -6.96 13.77
C THR A 99 16.43 -6.52 12.72
N VAL A 100 16.24 -5.21 12.53
CA VAL A 100 15.26 -4.66 11.57
C VAL A 100 15.73 -4.87 10.13
N THR A 101 17.03 -4.77 9.90
CA THR A 101 17.66 -4.99 8.58
C THR A 101 17.98 -6.46 8.31
N GLU A 102 17.66 -7.36 9.24
CA GLU A 102 18.00 -8.79 9.21
C GLU A 102 19.51 -9.14 9.16
N ILE A 103 20.40 -8.15 9.18
CA ILE A 103 21.87 -8.32 9.16
C ILE A 103 22.34 -9.27 10.28
N ASN A 104 21.74 -9.19 11.47
CA ASN A 104 22.10 -10.06 12.58
C ASN A 104 21.87 -11.55 12.28
N ASN A 105 20.91 -11.89 11.41
CA ASN A 105 20.67 -13.29 11.02
C ASN A 105 21.81 -13.81 10.13
N TYR A 106 22.31 -12.98 9.21
CA TYR A 106 23.46 -13.33 8.37
C TYR A 106 24.74 -13.48 9.19
N LEU A 107 24.97 -12.59 10.17
CA LEU A 107 26.15 -12.66 11.04
C LEU A 107 26.18 -13.93 11.89
N LYS A 108 25.03 -14.46 12.31
CA LYS A 108 24.94 -15.72 13.06
C LYS A 108 25.32 -16.96 12.25
N ILE A 109 25.17 -16.92 10.93
CA ILE A 109 25.47 -18.05 10.04
C ILE A 109 26.96 -18.10 9.69
N LEU A 110 27.67 -16.97 9.80
CA LEU A 110 29.09 -16.84 9.49
C LEU A 110 30.03 -17.23 10.66
N ASN A 111 29.47 -17.46 11.85
CA ASN A 111 30.19 -17.98 13.02
C ASN A 111 29.97 -19.48 13.17
#